data_AF-G9WMH3-F1
#
_entry.id   AF-G9WMH3-F1
#
_cell.length_a   1.000
_cell.length_b   1.000
_cell.length_c   1.000
_cell.angle_alpha   90.00
_cell.angle_beta   90.00
_cell.angle_gamma   90.00
#
_symmetry.space_group_name_H-M   'P 1'
#
loop_
_entity.id
_entity.type
_entity.pdbx_description
1 polymer ?
#
loop_
_entity_poly.entity_id
_entity_poly.type
_entity_poly.pdbx_seq_one_letter_code
_entity_poly.pdbx_strand_id
1 'polypeptide(L)'
;MRDYYSGEKAFAKANVLSTEETCKILGRSRQQLNNLIKSNNIEVFKALSNSNLFWRPEVYELLRKLNREKSRVLHEVYGYYTSQALEAFHALNIDKEKVEEVYVFFYQRDAISKNFYNIVEIEMPNTLTRIEGPRFVIVMEDGEEYWFEGLTCGYAGTGCHGTETVLSELGVLVKQSGSINSIISDNRMLYFFRNEDRTWNHVGDPSIYEEHKLDFLSEQNLWGIEENLYRYNGCLVLTQGARFKSVYGGMPEPSKEVLFKSLYFVPNPVSVEFLSEKDAMSTGHYQTLYGETVLFQIVIKDISDRELWLNYPFDKISQKKQHNMQELLSALGVRIEEQSITDKFLDWLNIRPRNIYRHYEV
;
A
#
# COMPACT_ATOMS: atom_id res chain seq x y z
N MET A 1 -7.59 22.15 21.37
CA MET A 1 -6.17 21.93 21.05
C MET A 1 -6.01 20.41 20.96
N ARG A 2 -6.10 19.82 19.76
CA ARG A 2 -5.92 18.36 19.61
C ARG A 2 -4.41 18.08 19.71
N ASP A 3 -4.03 17.10 20.52
CA ASP A 3 -2.63 16.75 20.77
C ASP A 3 -1.97 16.16 19.52
N TYR A 4 -1.37 17.04 18.71
CA TYR A 4 -0.45 16.69 17.63
C TYR A 4 0.75 15.82 18.11
N TYR A 5 1.02 15.80 19.42
CA TYR A 5 2.12 15.05 20.05
C TYR A 5 1.87 13.53 20.26
N SER A 6 0.69 13.02 19.91
CA SER A 6 0.33 11.61 20.15
C SER A 6 0.92 10.65 19.12
N GLY A 7 0.94 11.04 17.83
CA GLY A 7 1.42 10.21 16.73
C GLY A 7 2.94 9.94 16.78
N GLU A 8 3.75 10.98 16.98
CA GLU A 8 5.22 10.84 17.05
C GLU A 8 5.65 9.96 18.24
N LYS A 9 5.00 10.12 19.41
CA LYS A 9 5.25 9.26 20.56
C LYS A 9 4.86 7.81 20.30
N ALA A 10 3.73 7.57 19.62
CA ALA A 10 3.31 6.22 19.25
C ALA A 10 4.30 5.58 18.26
N PHE A 11 4.72 6.32 17.24
CA PHE A 11 5.71 5.88 16.27
C PHE A 11 7.07 5.56 16.92
N ALA A 12 7.58 6.46 17.77
CA ALA A 12 8.83 6.25 18.48
C ALA A 12 8.75 5.03 19.42
N LYS A 13 7.63 4.87 20.14
CA LYS A 13 7.42 3.73 21.03
C LYS A 13 7.33 2.40 20.28
N ALA A 14 6.79 2.39 19.06
CA ALA A 14 6.67 1.18 18.23
C ALA A 14 7.98 0.76 17.55
N ASN A 15 8.96 1.67 17.45
CA ASN A 15 10.22 1.44 16.73
C ASN A 15 11.47 1.39 17.63
N VAL A 16 11.31 1.51 18.94
CA VAL A 16 12.42 1.37 19.90
C VAL A 16 12.26 0.07 20.66
N LEU A 17 13.27 -0.79 20.58
CA LEU A 17 13.30 -2.09 21.24
C LEU A 17 14.21 -2.07 22.45
N SER A 18 13.79 -2.75 23.51
CA SER A 18 14.66 -3.12 24.63
C SER A 18 15.67 -4.20 24.22
N THR A 19 16.66 -4.42 25.08
CA THR A 19 17.63 -5.51 24.93
C THR A 19 16.95 -6.88 24.90
N GLU A 20 15.87 -7.09 25.67
CA GLU A 20 15.15 -8.36 25.72
C GLU A 20 14.37 -8.62 24.44
N GLU A 21 13.64 -7.61 23.94
CA GLU A 21 12.90 -7.70 22.68
C GLU A 21 13.85 -7.96 21.51
N THR A 22 14.98 -7.27 21.48
CA THR A 22 16.03 -7.45 20.47
C THR A 22 16.58 -8.89 20.50
N CYS A 23 16.91 -9.41 21.68
CA CYS A 23 17.36 -10.80 21.85
C CYS A 23 16.31 -11.79 21.34
N LYS A 24 15.04 -11.55 21.65
CA LYS A 24 13.92 -12.40 21.22
C LYS A 24 13.76 -12.41 19.70
N ILE A 25 13.80 -11.24 19.05
CA ILE A 25 13.68 -11.13 17.58
C ILE A 25 14.86 -11.82 16.88
N LEU A 26 16.08 -11.59 17.36
CA LEU A 26 17.28 -12.19 16.76
C LEU A 26 17.46 -13.69 17.08
N GLY A 27 16.69 -14.23 18.03
CA GLY A 27 16.90 -15.58 18.55
C GLY A 27 18.27 -15.75 19.22
N ARG A 28 18.75 -14.73 19.94
CA ARG A 28 20.10 -14.68 20.54
C ARG A 28 20.05 -14.41 22.04
N SER A 29 21.09 -14.86 22.75
CA SER A 29 21.29 -14.49 24.17
C SER A 29 21.83 -13.07 24.30
N ARG A 30 21.70 -12.46 25.49
CA ARG A 30 22.29 -11.14 25.79
C ARG A 30 23.81 -11.10 25.56
N GLN A 31 24.51 -12.20 25.83
CA GLN A 31 25.96 -12.30 25.58
C GLN A 31 26.27 -12.25 24.08
N GLN A 32 25.49 -12.97 23.26
CA GLN A 32 25.62 -12.94 21.80
C GLN A 32 25.30 -11.55 21.24
N LEU A 33 24.27 -10.88 21.76
CA LEU A 33 23.94 -9.51 21.38
C LEU A 33 25.09 -8.52 21.72
N ASN A 34 25.70 -8.65 22.90
CA ASN A 34 26.86 -7.83 23.27
C ASN A 34 28.08 -8.05 22.35
N ASN A 35 28.27 -9.26 21.83
CA ASN A 35 29.30 -9.53 20.83
C ASN A 35 28.98 -8.84 19.50
N LEU A 36 27.72 -8.84 19.07
CA LEU A 36 27.26 -8.14 17.86
C LEU A 36 27.44 -6.62 17.96
N ILE A 37 27.19 -6.04 19.14
CA ILE A 37 27.46 -4.62 19.40
C ILE A 37 28.96 -4.33 19.30
N LYS A 38 29.81 -5.14 19.96
CA LYS A 38 31.26 -4.95 19.95
C LYS A 38 31.89 -5.09 18.56
N SER A 39 31.28 -5.91 17.70
CA SER A 39 31.72 -6.10 16.32
C SER A 39 31.09 -5.11 15.34
N ASN A 40 30.38 -4.07 15.81
CA ASN A 40 29.66 -3.08 15.00
C ASN A 40 28.66 -3.69 14.00
N ASN A 41 28.07 -4.84 14.34
CA ASN A 41 27.00 -5.45 13.52
C ASN A 41 25.62 -4.86 13.82
N ILE A 42 25.47 -4.13 14.93
CA ILE A 42 24.26 -3.42 15.32
C ILE A 42 24.62 -2.19 16.16
N GLU A 43 23.96 -1.07 15.90
CA GLU A 43 24.16 0.17 16.65
C GLU A 43 23.23 0.25 17.85
N VAL A 44 23.72 0.85 18.94
CA VAL A 44 22.89 1.15 20.11
C VAL A 44 22.24 2.50 19.89
N PHE A 45 20.93 2.50 19.64
CA PHE A 45 20.14 3.72 19.49
C PHE A 45 20.22 4.62 20.72
N LYS A 46 20.15 4.04 21.93
CA LYS A 46 20.37 4.76 23.18
C LYS A 46 20.82 3.84 24.31
N ALA A 47 21.92 4.19 24.95
CA ALA A 47 22.37 3.52 26.17
C ALA A 47 21.60 4.07 27.39
N LEU A 48 21.11 3.16 28.24
CA LEU A 48 20.56 3.45 29.55
C LEU A 48 21.48 2.85 30.62
N SER A 49 21.30 3.24 31.89
CA SER A 49 22.16 2.79 33.00
C SER A 49 22.28 1.27 33.12
N ASN A 50 21.23 0.51 32.77
CA ASN A 50 21.18 -0.96 32.92
C ASN A 50 20.78 -1.71 31.63
N SER A 51 20.61 -1.03 30.49
CA SER A 51 20.15 -1.66 29.26
C SER A 51 20.44 -0.79 28.04
N ASN A 52 20.45 -1.39 26.86
CA ASN A 52 20.49 -0.67 25.60
C ASN A 52 19.13 -0.70 24.92
N LEU A 53 18.81 0.41 24.26
CA LEU A 53 17.71 0.54 23.32
C LEU A 53 18.24 0.44 21.91
N PHE A 54 17.48 -0.21 21.04
CA PHE A 54 17.84 -0.48 19.65
C PHE A 54 16.76 0.03 18.71
N TRP A 55 17.17 0.45 17.52
CA TRP A 55 16.25 0.85 16.48
C TRP A 55 15.68 -0.40 15.81
N ARG A 56 14.35 -0.54 15.81
CA ARG A 56 13.66 -1.75 15.35
C ARG A 56 13.99 -2.11 13.89
N PRO A 57 13.98 -1.18 12.92
CA PRO A 57 14.40 -1.47 11.54
C PRO A 57 15.80 -2.10 11.43
N GLU A 58 16.78 -1.59 12.17
CA GLU A 58 18.15 -2.12 12.16
C GLU A 58 18.23 -3.55 12.70
N VAL A 59 17.44 -3.86 13.72
CA VAL A 59 17.35 -5.22 14.27
C VAL A 59 16.80 -6.19 13.22
N TYR A 60 15.75 -5.82 12.50
CA TYR A 60 15.19 -6.66 11.45
C TYR A 60 16.12 -6.79 10.24
N GLU A 61 16.79 -5.72 9.84
CA GLU A 61 17.81 -5.78 8.79
C GLU A 61 18.96 -6.74 9.16
N LEU A 62 19.41 -6.70 10.41
CA LEU A 62 20.39 -7.66 10.91
C LEU A 62 19.84 -9.09 10.91
N LEU A 63 18.59 -9.31 11.32
CA LEU A 63 17.97 -10.64 11.31
C LEU A 63 17.99 -11.23 9.89
N ARG A 64 17.64 -10.46 8.87
CA ARG A 64 17.65 -10.91 7.47
C ARG A 64 19.05 -11.33 7.01
N LYS A 65 20.06 -10.51 7.35
CA LYS A 65 21.48 -10.81 7.08
C LYS A 65 21.91 -12.10 7.77
N LEU A 66 21.53 -12.31 9.03
CA LEU A 66 21.84 -13.52 9.79
C LEU A 66 21.16 -14.77 9.22
N ASN A 67 19.92 -14.63 8.75
CA ASN A 67 19.17 -15.71 8.09
C ASN A 67 19.64 -15.99 6.67
N ARG A 68 20.55 -15.17 6.12
CA ARG A 68 20.99 -15.23 4.72
C ARG A 68 19.79 -15.17 3.76
N GLU A 69 18.76 -14.42 4.14
CA GLU A 69 17.66 -14.13 3.24
C GLU A 69 18.24 -13.46 2.01
N LYS A 70 17.88 -13.94 0.81
CA LYS A 70 18.23 -13.24 -0.42
C LYS A 70 17.63 -11.85 -0.31
N SER A 71 18.45 -10.81 -0.53
CA SER A 71 17.94 -9.47 -0.77
C SER A 71 16.87 -9.59 -1.84
N ARG A 72 15.69 -9.02 -1.58
CA ARG A 72 14.70 -8.89 -2.65
C ARG A 72 15.38 -8.14 -3.78
N VAL A 73 15.24 -8.64 -5.01
CA VAL A 73 15.73 -7.95 -6.18
C VAL A 73 14.94 -6.65 -6.26
N LEU A 74 15.57 -5.56 -5.85
CA LEU A 74 15.05 -4.23 -6.05
C LEU A 74 15.39 -3.87 -7.48
N HIS A 75 14.38 -3.52 -8.27
CA HIS A 75 14.62 -2.98 -9.59
C HIS A 75 15.18 -1.57 -9.43
N GLU A 76 16.28 -1.28 -10.10
CA GLU A 76 16.74 0.11 -10.20
C GLU A 76 15.69 0.91 -10.99
N VAL A 77 15.27 2.06 -10.45
CA VAL A 77 14.31 2.95 -11.10
C VAL A 77 15.05 4.15 -11.67
N TYR A 78 15.12 4.23 -12.98
CA TYR A 78 15.91 5.21 -13.72
C TYR A 78 15.14 6.51 -13.95
N GLY A 79 15.81 7.63 -13.65
CA GLY A 79 15.45 9.00 -14.03
C GLY A 79 14.08 9.49 -13.52
N TYR A 80 14.08 10.40 -12.55
CA TYR A 80 12.84 10.93 -11.97
C TYR A 80 12.10 11.91 -12.90
N TYR A 81 12.85 12.67 -13.70
CA TYR A 81 12.31 13.59 -14.71
C TYR A 81 12.66 13.09 -16.11
N THR A 82 11.89 13.51 -17.11
CA THR A 82 11.99 13.02 -18.49
C THR A 82 13.40 13.09 -19.08
N SER A 83 14.15 14.18 -18.86
CA SER A 83 15.52 14.30 -19.38
C SER A 83 16.48 13.26 -18.78
N GLN A 84 16.37 13.02 -17.47
CA GLN A 84 17.19 12.01 -16.78
C GLN A 84 16.81 10.60 -17.21
N ALA A 85 15.52 10.33 -17.42
CA ALA A 85 15.05 9.03 -17.87
C ALA A 85 15.54 8.70 -19.29
N LEU A 86 15.54 9.70 -20.19
CA LEU A 86 16.09 9.56 -21.55
C LEU A 86 17.60 9.32 -21.53
N GLU A 87 18.36 10.09 -20.72
CA GLU A 87 19.80 9.90 -20.56
C GLU A 87 20.12 8.49 -20.06
N ALA A 88 19.39 8.00 -19.05
CA ALA A 88 19.54 6.65 -18.53
C ALA A 88 19.19 5.59 -19.59
N PHE A 89 18.08 5.75 -20.32
CA PHE A 89 17.69 4.85 -21.40
C PHE A 89 18.79 4.73 -22.47
N HIS A 90 19.37 5.85 -22.90
CA HIS A 90 20.47 5.86 -23.86
C HIS A 90 21.75 5.21 -23.32
N ALA A 91 22.03 5.37 -22.02
CA ALA A 91 23.19 4.75 -21.37
C ALA A 91 23.07 3.23 -21.22
N LEU A 92 21.85 2.70 -21.04
CA LEU A 92 21.60 1.27 -20.90
C LEU A 92 21.84 0.49 -22.20
N ASN A 93 21.82 1.18 -23.36
CA ASN A 93 22.07 0.58 -24.68
C ASN A 93 21.24 -0.71 -24.92
N ILE A 94 19.94 -0.62 -24.62
CA ILE A 94 18.99 -1.73 -24.70
C ILE A 94 18.90 -2.26 -26.13
N ASP A 95 19.07 -3.58 -26.30
CA ASP A 95 18.88 -4.25 -27.58
C ASP A 95 17.38 -4.34 -27.90
N LYS A 96 16.90 -3.42 -28.74
CA LYS A 96 15.48 -3.34 -29.12
C LYS A 96 14.92 -4.64 -29.72
N GLU A 97 15.76 -5.49 -30.34
CA GLU A 97 15.26 -6.72 -30.96
C GLU A 97 14.91 -7.78 -29.92
N LYS A 98 15.39 -7.64 -28.69
CA LYS A 98 15.11 -8.51 -27.55
C LYS A 98 14.02 -7.98 -26.62
N VAL A 99 13.46 -6.81 -26.90
CA VAL A 99 12.33 -6.29 -26.11
C VAL A 99 11.07 -7.04 -26.52
N GLU A 100 10.37 -7.61 -25.54
CA GLU A 100 9.12 -8.34 -25.74
C GLU A 100 7.91 -7.50 -25.32
N GLU A 101 8.05 -6.72 -24.24
CA GLU A 101 6.95 -5.95 -23.67
C GLU A 101 7.37 -4.57 -23.21
N VAL A 102 6.44 -3.62 -23.28
CA VAL A 102 6.59 -2.29 -22.69
C VAL A 102 5.29 -1.89 -22.00
N TYR A 103 5.38 -1.59 -20.71
CA TYR A 103 4.27 -1.04 -19.92
C TYR A 103 4.48 0.45 -19.69
N VAL A 104 3.43 1.24 -19.84
CA VAL A 104 3.44 2.68 -19.55
C VAL A 104 2.24 3.03 -18.70
N PHE A 105 2.47 3.76 -17.61
CA PHE A 105 1.46 4.15 -16.65
C PHE A 105 1.47 5.66 -16.45
N PHE A 106 0.29 6.25 -16.30
CA PHE A 106 0.15 7.64 -15.87
C PHE A 106 0.40 7.78 -14.37
N TYR A 107 -0.19 6.90 -13.57
CA TYR A 107 -0.03 6.85 -12.12
C TYR A 107 0.74 5.61 -11.69
N GLN A 108 1.72 5.78 -10.78
CA GLN A 108 2.47 4.67 -10.19
C GLN A 108 1.55 3.62 -9.53
N ARG A 109 0.41 4.03 -8.95
CA ARG A 109 -0.54 3.10 -8.30
C ARG A 109 -1.14 2.07 -9.26
N ASP A 110 -1.24 2.43 -10.53
CA ASP A 110 -1.72 1.51 -11.57
C ASP A 110 -0.64 0.45 -11.87
N ALA A 111 0.64 0.84 -11.88
CA ALA A 111 1.77 -0.08 -11.97
C ALA A 111 1.82 -1.05 -10.77
N ILE A 112 1.67 -0.52 -9.55
CA ILE A 112 1.61 -1.32 -8.32
C ILE A 112 0.46 -2.33 -8.39
N SER A 113 -0.69 -1.91 -8.92
CA SER A 113 -1.87 -2.79 -9.07
C SER A 113 -1.61 -3.95 -10.04
N LYS A 114 -0.67 -3.77 -10.98
CA LYS A 114 -0.15 -4.80 -11.91
C LYS A 114 1.09 -5.53 -11.37
N ASN A 115 1.40 -5.37 -10.08
CA ASN A 115 2.55 -5.96 -9.37
C ASN A 115 3.93 -5.41 -9.75
N PHE A 116 4.01 -4.26 -10.44
CA PHE A 116 5.28 -3.55 -10.64
C PHE A 116 5.53 -2.61 -9.46
N TYR A 117 6.23 -3.09 -8.44
CA TYR A 117 6.61 -2.27 -7.30
C TYR A 117 7.86 -2.76 -6.57
N ASN A 118 8.60 -1.79 -6.04
CA ASN A 118 9.69 -2.01 -5.09
C ASN A 118 9.21 -1.73 -3.68
N ILE A 119 9.89 -2.36 -2.72
CA ILE A 119 9.64 -2.16 -1.30
C ILE A 119 10.78 -1.31 -0.79
N VAL A 120 10.48 -0.05 -0.50
CA VAL A 120 11.48 1.00 -0.28
C VAL A 120 11.89 1.15 1.18
N GLU A 121 11.30 0.34 2.06
CA GLU A 121 11.57 0.29 3.48
C GLU A 121 11.82 -1.15 3.94
N ILE A 122 12.48 -1.32 5.09
CA ILE A 122 12.69 -2.64 5.68
C ILE A 122 11.34 -3.16 6.18
N GLU A 123 10.87 -4.26 5.58
CA GLU A 123 9.67 -4.93 6.06
C GLU A 123 9.88 -5.48 7.47
N MET A 124 8.87 -5.22 8.31
CA MET A 124 8.81 -5.72 9.66
C MET A 124 7.43 -6.33 9.89
N PRO A 125 7.32 -7.40 10.70
CA PRO A 125 6.03 -7.97 11.07
C PRO A 125 5.11 -6.90 11.66
N ASN A 126 3.85 -6.92 11.27
CA ASN A 126 2.80 -6.02 11.77
C ASN A 126 3.18 -4.54 11.58
N THR A 127 3.70 -4.18 10.39
CA THR A 127 4.05 -2.80 10.05
C THR A 127 3.73 -2.53 8.59
N LEU A 128 2.97 -1.46 8.32
CA LEU A 128 2.78 -0.95 6.96
C LEU A 128 4.13 -0.47 6.42
N THR A 129 4.56 -1.07 5.33
CA THR A 129 5.84 -0.80 4.69
C THR A 129 5.59 -0.07 3.36
N ARG A 130 6.27 1.06 3.15
CA ARG A 130 6.09 1.84 1.93
C ARG A 130 6.57 1.06 0.70
N ILE A 131 5.83 1.23 -0.39
CA ILE A 131 6.17 0.70 -1.71
C ILE A 131 6.09 1.80 -2.76
N GLU A 132 6.83 1.64 -3.84
CA GLU A 132 6.88 2.58 -4.96
C GLU A 132 6.85 1.79 -6.26
N GLY A 133 6.03 2.24 -7.22
CA GLY A 133 5.93 1.65 -8.55
C GLY A 133 6.58 2.54 -9.61
N PRO A 134 7.03 1.99 -10.74
CA PRO A 134 7.52 2.77 -11.86
C PRO A 134 6.36 3.37 -12.68
N ARG A 135 6.68 4.19 -13.67
CA ARG A 135 5.72 4.65 -14.69
C ARG A 135 5.98 4.10 -16.07
N PHE A 136 7.14 3.49 -16.29
CA PHE A 136 7.48 2.85 -17.55
C PHE A 136 8.35 1.63 -17.26
N VAL A 137 8.01 0.50 -17.87
CA VAL A 137 8.73 -0.76 -17.71
C VAL A 137 9.01 -1.35 -19.07
N ILE A 138 10.25 -1.73 -19.33
CA ILE A 138 10.68 -2.50 -20.50
C ILE A 138 10.97 -3.92 -20.01
N VAL A 139 10.39 -4.93 -20.66
CA VAL A 139 10.65 -6.34 -20.37
C VAL A 139 11.35 -6.99 -21.56
N MET A 140 12.49 -7.62 -21.29
CA MET A 140 13.32 -8.31 -22.27
C MET A 140 12.91 -9.78 -22.42
N GLU A 141 13.32 -10.41 -23.53
CA GLU A 141 13.15 -11.84 -23.84
C GLU A 141 13.57 -12.79 -22.71
N ASP A 142 14.63 -12.43 -21.98
CA ASP A 142 15.18 -13.22 -20.88
C ASP A 142 14.52 -12.91 -19.51
N GLY A 143 13.52 -12.03 -19.50
CA GLY A 143 12.83 -11.57 -18.31
C GLY A 143 13.54 -10.46 -17.53
N GLU A 144 14.63 -9.90 -18.05
CA GLU A 144 15.22 -8.67 -17.47
C GLU A 144 14.25 -7.50 -17.63
N GLU A 145 14.15 -6.67 -16.58
CA GLU A 145 13.24 -5.52 -16.57
C GLU A 145 13.97 -4.20 -16.30
N TYR A 146 13.69 -3.18 -17.10
CA TYR A 146 14.19 -1.80 -16.90
C TYR A 146 13.04 -0.87 -16.52
N TRP A 147 13.15 -0.24 -15.36
CA TRP A 147 12.07 0.57 -14.77
C TRP A 147 12.43 2.05 -14.81
N PHE A 148 11.49 2.91 -15.21
CA PHE A 148 11.69 4.36 -15.29
C PHE A 148 10.53 5.12 -14.63
N GLU A 149 10.84 6.28 -14.06
CA GLU A 149 9.84 7.16 -13.43
C GLU A 149 9.45 8.33 -14.34
N GLY A 150 10.42 8.94 -15.02
CA GLY A 150 10.25 10.16 -15.82
C GLY A 150 9.57 9.98 -17.18
N LEU A 151 9.10 8.76 -17.49
CA LEU A 151 8.42 8.38 -18.74
C LEU A 151 7.00 7.94 -18.39
N THR A 152 5.99 8.51 -19.03
CA THR A 152 4.58 8.31 -18.67
C THR A 152 3.65 8.45 -19.89
N CYS A 153 2.42 7.96 -19.81
CA CYS A 153 1.37 8.15 -20.82
C CYS A 153 0.31 9.15 -20.34
N GLY A 154 -0.63 9.52 -21.18
CA GLY A 154 -1.65 10.51 -20.85
C GLY A 154 -1.15 11.95 -20.92
N TYR A 155 -2.09 12.89 -20.99
CA TYR A 155 -1.79 14.32 -20.95
C TYR A 155 -2.04 14.93 -19.56
N ALA A 156 -1.10 15.76 -19.07
CA ALA A 156 -1.17 16.46 -17.79
C ALA A 156 -0.60 17.90 -17.84
N GLY A 157 -0.58 18.51 -19.03
CA GLY A 157 -0.05 19.87 -19.24
C GLY A 157 1.35 19.92 -19.85
N THR A 158 2.22 18.95 -19.54
CA THR A 158 3.47 18.68 -20.28
C THR A 158 3.30 17.36 -21.04
N GLY A 159 3.59 17.36 -22.34
CA GLY A 159 3.36 16.21 -23.20
C GLY A 159 4.25 15.00 -22.89
N CYS A 160 3.81 13.79 -23.26
CA CYS A 160 4.52 12.52 -23.09
C CYS A 160 5.64 12.27 -24.13
N HIS A 161 6.40 13.32 -24.47
CA HIS A 161 7.43 13.27 -25.52
C HIS A 161 8.61 12.34 -25.22
N GLY A 162 8.95 12.15 -23.94
CA GLY A 162 9.98 11.19 -23.54
C GLY A 162 9.58 9.76 -23.90
N THR A 163 8.38 9.37 -23.51
CA THR A 163 7.76 8.08 -23.82
C THR A 163 7.69 7.84 -25.33
N GLU A 164 7.24 8.84 -26.10
CA GLU A 164 7.21 8.75 -27.57
C GLU A 164 8.60 8.52 -28.16
N THR A 165 9.61 9.19 -27.63
CA THR A 165 11.00 9.04 -28.10
C THR A 165 11.51 7.63 -27.82
N VAL A 166 11.36 7.12 -26.59
CA VAL A 166 11.77 5.76 -26.23
C VAL A 166 11.04 4.71 -27.06
N LEU A 167 9.71 4.78 -27.16
CA LEU A 167 8.92 3.83 -27.96
C LEU A 167 9.30 3.87 -29.44
N SER A 168 9.69 5.03 -29.97
CA SER A 168 10.17 5.14 -31.34
C SER A 168 11.55 4.53 -31.56
N GLU A 169 12.48 4.72 -30.62
CA GLU A 169 13.83 4.15 -30.71
C GLU A 169 13.82 2.63 -30.53
N LEU A 170 12.90 2.11 -29.71
CA LEU A 170 12.62 0.67 -29.59
C LEU A 170 11.87 0.09 -30.81
N GLY A 171 11.38 0.93 -31.73
CA GLY A 171 10.61 0.48 -32.89
C GLY A 171 9.18 0.03 -32.60
N VAL A 172 8.67 0.34 -31.40
CA VAL A 172 7.28 0.05 -30.98
C VAL A 172 6.29 0.94 -31.71
N LEU A 173 6.64 2.23 -31.87
CA LEU A 173 5.82 3.22 -32.55
C LEU A 173 6.64 3.99 -33.59
N VAL A 174 5.98 4.51 -34.61
CA VAL A 174 6.59 5.48 -35.52
C VAL A 174 6.33 6.87 -34.97
N LYS A 175 7.40 7.64 -34.72
CA LYS A 175 7.29 9.04 -34.30
C LYS A 175 6.56 9.86 -35.37
N GLN A 176 5.44 10.49 -35.00
CA GLN A 176 4.69 11.35 -35.91
C GLN A 176 5.22 12.78 -35.83
N SER A 177 5.32 13.47 -36.96
CA SER A 177 5.79 14.85 -37.00
C SER A 177 4.68 15.82 -36.58
N GLY A 178 4.91 16.64 -35.56
CA GLY A 178 4.09 17.82 -35.25
C GLY A 178 3.04 17.65 -34.16
N SER A 179 2.77 16.44 -33.69
CA SER A 179 1.88 16.16 -32.55
C SER A 179 2.32 14.92 -31.79
N ILE A 180 2.05 14.89 -30.49
CA ILE A 180 2.21 13.69 -29.67
C ILE A 180 1.33 12.57 -30.23
N ASN A 181 1.86 11.36 -30.29
CA ASN A 181 1.08 10.18 -30.67
C ASN A 181 -0.16 10.00 -29.77
N SER A 182 -1.35 9.97 -30.39
CA SER A 182 -2.64 9.88 -29.69
C SER A 182 -2.80 8.60 -28.88
N ILE A 183 -2.16 7.50 -29.30
CA ILE A 183 -2.13 6.24 -28.53
C ILE A 183 -1.54 6.52 -27.14
N ILE A 184 -0.50 7.35 -27.07
CA ILE A 184 0.17 7.68 -25.82
C ILE A 184 -0.63 8.71 -25.01
N SER A 185 -1.17 9.76 -25.65
CA SER A 185 -1.83 10.87 -24.94
C SER A 185 -3.22 10.54 -24.41
N ASP A 186 -3.95 9.63 -25.07
CA ASP A 186 -5.37 9.41 -24.81
C ASP A 186 -5.60 8.30 -23.77
N ASN A 187 -4.56 7.52 -23.47
CA ASN A 187 -4.61 6.40 -22.53
C ASN A 187 -3.92 6.73 -21.20
N ARG A 188 -4.42 6.16 -20.10
CA ARG A 188 -3.83 6.30 -18.76
C ARG A 188 -2.97 5.10 -18.37
N MET A 189 -3.18 3.96 -19.03
CA MET A 189 -2.30 2.80 -18.98
C MET A 189 -2.14 2.25 -20.40
N LEU A 190 -0.93 1.83 -20.75
CA LEU A 190 -0.62 1.19 -22.01
C LEU A 190 0.23 -0.04 -21.77
N TYR A 191 -0.07 -1.10 -22.51
CA TYR A 191 0.73 -2.30 -22.59
C TYR A 191 0.99 -2.59 -24.06
N PHE A 192 2.25 -2.53 -24.45
CA PHE A 192 2.74 -2.93 -25.76
C PHE A 192 3.36 -4.31 -25.65
N PHE A 193 3.06 -5.19 -26.60
CA PHE A 193 3.61 -6.55 -26.64
C PHE A 193 3.86 -6.98 -28.07
N ARG A 194 4.83 -7.88 -28.23
CA ARG A 194 5.21 -8.42 -29.54
C ARG A 194 4.44 -9.71 -29.83
N ASN A 195 3.92 -9.84 -31.05
CA ASN A 195 3.33 -11.09 -31.51
C ASN A 195 4.42 -12.06 -32.00
N GLU A 196 4.03 -13.31 -32.27
CA GLU A 196 4.92 -14.34 -32.84
C GLU A 196 5.60 -13.90 -34.15
N ASP A 197 4.94 -13.05 -34.95
CA ASP A 197 5.47 -12.51 -36.21
C ASP A 197 6.39 -11.27 -36.02
N ARG A 198 6.77 -10.98 -34.78
CA ARG A 198 7.61 -9.84 -34.36
C ARG A 198 6.98 -8.46 -34.60
N THR A 199 5.67 -8.38 -34.87
CA THR A 199 4.92 -7.10 -34.94
C THR A 199 4.47 -6.64 -33.55
N TRP A 200 4.36 -5.32 -33.37
CA TRP A 200 3.89 -4.72 -32.12
C TRP A 200 2.37 -4.57 -32.11
N ASN A 201 1.76 -5.01 -31.02
CA ASN A 201 0.38 -4.72 -30.65
C ASN A 201 0.33 -3.91 -29.35
N HIS A 202 -0.83 -3.33 -29.05
CA HIS A 202 -1.04 -2.65 -27.79
C HIS A 202 -2.46 -2.80 -27.26
N VAL A 203 -2.58 -2.68 -25.94
CA VAL A 203 -3.85 -2.47 -25.23
C VAL A 203 -3.71 -1.18 -24.44
N GLY A 204 -4.73 -0.33 -24.54
CA GLY A 204 -4.87 0.88 -23.76
C GLY A 204 -6.06 0.78 -22.81
N ASP A 205 -5.86 1.15 -21.56
CA ASP A 205 -6.86 1.09 -20.51
C ASP A 205 -6.98 2.44 -19.77
N PRO A 206 -8.17 2.76 -19.22
CA PRO A 206 -8.32 3.87 -18.28
C PRO A 206 -7.58 3.55 -16.97
N SER A 207 -7.29 4.59 -16.18
CA SER A 207 -6.70 4.38 -14.86
C SER A 207 -7.77 3.82 -13.92
N ILE A 208 -7.45 2.69 -13.27
CA ILE A 208 -8.29 2.08 -12.23
C ILE A 208 -8.57 3.11 -11.13
N TYR A 209 -7.58 3.97 -10.83
CA TYR A 209 -7.77 5.05 -9.88
C TYR A 209 -8.81 6.07 -10.30
N GLU A 210 -8.70 6.57 -11.53
CA GLU A 210 -9.55 7.65 -12.01
C GLU A 210 -11.00 7.21 -12.16
N GLU A 211 -11.21 5.96 -12.57
CA GLU A 211 -12.53 5.34 -12.67
C GLU A 211 -13.28 5.32 -11.33
N HIS A 212 -12.53 5.18 -10.22
CA HIS A 212 -13.08 5.13 -8.87
C HIS A 212 -12.92 6.44 -8.11
N LYS A 213 -12.61 7.57 -8.78
CA LYS A 213 -12.64 8.89 -8.14
C LYS A 213 -14.08 9.23 -7.73
N LEU A 214 -14.22 9.74 -6.50
CA LEU A 214 -15.51 10.18 -5.99
C LEU A 214 -15.77 11.62 -6.43
N ASP A 215 -17.03 11.97 -6.59
CA ASP A 215 -17.42 13.36 -6.80
C ASP A 215 -17.41 14.16 -5.49
N PHE A 216 -17.44 15.48 -5.61
CA PHE A 216 -17.41 16.40 -4.47
C PHE A 216 -18.60 16.20 -3.51
N LEU A 217 -19.76 15.78 -4.02
CA LEU A 217 -20.97 15.58 -3.22
C LEU A 217 -20.81 14.38 -2.28
N SER A 218 -20.20 13.31 -2.77
CA SER A 218 -19.90 12.09 -2.00
C SER A 218 -18.93 12.37 -0.84
N GLU A 219 -18.07 13.38 -0.97
CA GLU A 219 -17.08 13.77 0.05
C GLU A 219 -17.55 14.90 0.99
N GLN A 220 -18.80 15.36 0.90
CA GLN A 220 -19.25 16.56 1.63
C GLN A 220 -19.02 16.50 3.16
N ASN A 221 -19.13 15.30 3.74
CA ASN A 221 -18.94 15.03 5.18
C ASN A 221 -17.48 14.74 5.56
N LEU A 222 -16.56 14.85 4.61
CA LEU A 222 -15.15 14.56 4.76
C LEU A 222 -14.31 15.83 4.55
N TRP A 223 -13.15 15.86 5.20
CA TRP A 223 -12.05 16.78 4.90
C TRP A 223 -11.15 16.25 3.78
N GLY A 224 -11.32 14.97 3.42
CA GLY A 224 -10.61 14.30 2.34
C GLY A 224 -10.61 12.78 2.56
N ILE A 225 -10.39 12.05 1.47
CA ILE A 225 -10.09 10.62 1.46
C ILE A 225 -8.71 10.45 0.84
N GLU A 226 -7.83 9.75 1.54
CA GLU A 226 -6.50 9.39 1.05
C GLU A 226 -6.42 7.87 0.91
N GLU A 227 -6.21 7.43 -0.34
CA GLU A 227 -5.93 6.03 -0.65
C GLU A 227 -4.42 5.85 -0.82
N ASN A 228 -3.81 4.96 -0.01
CA ASN A 228 -2.37 4.68 -0.10
C ASN A 228 -2.11 3.18 -0.18
N LEU A 229 -1.13 2.79 -1.00
CA LEU A 229 -0.72 1.41 -1.21
C LEU A 229 0.53 1.09 -0.39
N TYR A 230 0.53 -0.09 0.23
CA TYR A 230 1.59 -0.56 1.12
C TYR A 230 1.80 -2.07 0.98
N ARG A 231 2.86 -2.55 1.61
CA ARG A 231 3.03 -3.96 1.96
C ARG A 231 2.83 -4.17 3.45
N TYR A 232 2.17 -5.26 3.82
CA TYR A 232 1.98 -5.65 5.21
C TYR A 232 1.95 -7.16 5.32
N ASN A 233 2.86 -7.73 6.12
CA ASN A 233 2.95 -9.18 6.35
C ASN A 233 2.93 -10.05 5.07
N GLY A 234 3.47 -9.53 3.96
CA GLY A 234 3.49 -10.21 2.66
C GLY A 234 2.36 -9.81 1.72
N CYS A 235 1.25 -9.29 2.23
CA CYS A 235 0.10 -8.85 1.44
C CYS A 235 0.32 -7.46 0.84
N LEU A 236 -0.25 -7.22 -0.33
CA LEU A 236 -0.41 -5.87 -0.88
C LEU A 236 -1.66 -5.23 -0.26
N VAL A 237 -1.51 -4.05 0.32
CA VAL A 237 -2.58 -3.39 1.10
C VAL A 237 -2.96 -2.06 0.47
N LEU A 238 -4.26 -1.86 0.25
CA LEU A 238 -4.83 -0.56 -0.02
C LEU A 238 -5.47 -0.03 1.27
N THR A 239 -4.99 1.10 1.75
CA THR A 239 -5.59 1.81 2.88
C THR A 239 -6.53 2.89 2.37
N GLN A 240 -7.69 3.02 2.99
CA GLN A 240 -8.64 4.10 2.76
C GLN A 240 -8.75 4.96 4.02
N GLY A 241 -7.94 6.00 4.09
CA GLY A 241 -7.93 6.97 5.18
C GLY A 241 -8.94 8.09 4.93
N ALA A 242 -10.10 8.03 5.57
CA ALA A 242 -11.10 9.10 5.52
C ALA A 242 -10.94 10.06 6.72
N ARG A 243 -10.86 11.38 6.46
CA ARG A 243 -10.88 12.40 7.52
C ARG A 243 -12.27 12.95 7.69
N PHE A 244 -12.91 12.64 8.80
CA PHE A 244 -14.32 13.00 9.02
C PHE A 244 -14.49 14.40 9.61
N LYS A 245 -15.47 15.15 9.10
CA LYS A 245 -15.99 16.35 9.77
C LYS A 245 -16.83 15.90 10.95
N SER A 246 -16.42 16.22 12.17
CA SER A 246 -17.30 16.03 13.34
C SER A 246 -18.47 17.01 13.25
N VAL A 247 -19.69 16.49 13.41
CA VAL A 247 -20.93 17.27 13.39
C VAL A 247 -21.56 17.19 14.77
N TYR A 248 -21.68 18.34 15.46
CA TYR A 248 -22.29 18.45 16.79
C TYR A 248 -21.80 17.41 17.83
N GLY A 249 -20.51 17.08 17.82
CA GLY A 249 -19.90 16.13 18.77
C GLY A 249 -20.10 14.64 18.42
N GLY A 250 -20.81 14.32 17.34
CA GLY A 250 -20.91 12.96 16.79
C GLY A 250 -19.94 12.71 15.63
N MET A 251 -19.65 11.44 15.37
CA MET A 251 -19.03 10.96 14.13
C MET A 251 -20.12 10.44 13.19
N PRO A 252 -20.30 11.05 12.00
CA PRO A 252 -21.24 10.52 11.01
C PRO A 252 -20.74 9.19 10.45
N GLU A 253 -21.67 8.34 10.01
CA GLU A 253 -21.32 7.17 9.20
C GLU A 253 -20.79 7.65 7.84
N PRO A 254 -19.71 7.06 7.29
CA PRO A 254 -19.30 7.32 5.91
C PRO A 254 -20.42 7.00 4.93
N SER A 255 -20.49 7.72 3.81
CA SER A 255 -21.49 7.41 2.78
C SER A 255 -21.22 6.03 2.16
N LYS A 256 -22.24 5.46 1.52
CA LYS A 256 -22.11 4.19 0.80
C LYS A 256 -21.03 4.27 -0.28
N GLU A 257 -21.00 5.36 -1.06
CA GLU A 257 -20.03 5.59 -2.13
C GLU A 257 -18.61 5.57 -1.58
N VAL A 258 -18.39 6.19 -0.41
CA VAL A 258 -17.09 6.19 0.27
C VAL A 258 -16.69 4.80 0.72
N LEU A 259 -17.61 4.00 1.29
CA LEU A 259 -17.29 2.64 1.73
C LEU A 259 -16.99 1.68 0.58
N PHE A 260 -17.65 1.87 -0.56
CA PHE A 260 -17.57 0.97 -1.71
C PHE A 260 -16.46 1.34 -2.69
N LYS A 261 -15.96 2.58 -2.64
CA LYS A 261 -14.97 3.15 -3.57
C LYS A 261 -13.80 2.21 -3.86
N SER A 262 -13.20 1.64 -2.82
CA SER A 262 -11.95 0.88 -2.94
C SER A 262 -12.15 -0.63 -3.12
N LEU A 263 -13.38 -1.11 -3.29
CA LEU A 263 -13.67 -2.54 -3.43
C LEU A 263 -13.07 -3.17 -4.70
N TYR A 264 -12.77 -2.38 -5.74
CA TYR A 264 -12.05 -2.84 -6.93
C TYR A 264 -10.70 -3.51 -6.61
N PHE A 265 -10.11 -3.17 -5.45
CA PHE A 265 -8.82 -3.70 -5.03
C PHE A 265 -8.91 -5.11 -4.45
N VAL A 266 -10.11 -5.52 -4.01
CA VAL A 266 -10.41 -6.82 -3.39
C VAL A 266 -11.60 -7.47 -4.13
N PRO A 267 -11.41 -7.88 -5.40
CA PRO A 267 -12.51 -8.34 -6.26
C PRO A 267 -13.15 -9.67 -5.80
N ASN A 268 -12.42 -10.48 -5.04
CA ASN A 268 -12.83 -11.79 -4.52
C ASN A 268 -12.55 -11.85 -2.99
N PRO A 269 -13.31 -11.08 -2.19
CA PRO A 269 -13.12 -11.04 -0.75
C PRO A 269 -13.39 -12.42 -0.14
N VAL A 270 -12.54 -12.84 0.79
CA VAL A 270 -12.63 -14.13 1.51
C VAL A 270 -12.87 -13.95 3.00
N SER A 271 -12.53 -12.80 3.56
CA SER A 271 -12.90 -12.50 4.95
C SER A 271 -12.99 -11.01 5.26
N VAL A 272 -13.76 -10.71 6.30
CA VAL A 272 -13.86 -9.36 6.89
C VAL A 272 -13.60 -9.43 8.39
N GLU A 273 -12.65 -8.62 8.85
CA GLU A 273 -12.24 -8.52 10.25
C GLU A 273 -12.53 -7.13 10.83
N PHE A 274 -13.08 -7.11 12.04
CA PHE A 274 -13.37 -5.90 12.81
C PHE A 274 -12.37 -5.79 13.97
N LEU A 275 -11.54 -4.74 13.94
CA LEU A 275 -10.53 -4.47 14.95
C LEU A 275 -11.00 -3.35 15.89
N SER A 276 -10.86 -3.57 17.19
CA SER A 276 -10.98 -2.48 18.17
C SER A 276 -9.84 -1.48 17.99
N GLU A 277 -9.97 -0.24 18.49
CA GLU A 277 -8.86 0.72 18.45
C GLU A 277 -7.56 0.15 19.07
N LYS A 278 -7.68 -0.63 20.14
CA LYS A 278 -6.54 -1.27 20.81
C LYS A 278 -5.91 -2.34 19.90
N ASP A 279 -6.73 -3.16 19.26
CA ASP A 279 -6.24 -4.25 18.42
C ASP A 279 -5.58 -3.70 17.17
N ALA A 280 -6.20 -2.72 16.50
CA ALA A 280 -5.64 -2.02 15.35
C ALA A 280 -4.26 -1.43 15.67
N MET A 281 -4.09 -0.78 16.81
CA MET A 281 -2.78 -0.30 17.28
C MET A 281 -1.78 -1.43 17.54
N SER A 282 -2.20 -2.49 18.24
CA SER A 282 -1.30 -3.58 18.63
C SER A 282 -0.85 -4.47 17.47
N THR A 283 -1.64 -4.51 16.41
CA THR A 283 -1.40 -5.30 15.21
C THR A 283 -0.85 -4.45 14.05
N GLY A 284 -0.65 -3.14 14.22
CA GLY A 284 -0.07 -2.30 13.18
C GLY A 284 -1.04 -1.89 12.07
N HIS A 285 -2.35 -2.04 12.27
CA HIS A 285 -3.41 -1.55 11.38
C HIS A 285 -3.67 -0.05 11.61
N TYR A 286 -2.63 0.75 11.47
CA TYR A 286 -2.70 2.20 11.59
C TYR A 286 -1.61 2.88 10.76
N GLN A 287 -1.83 4.15 10.45
CA GLN A 287 -0.81 5.02 9.89
C GLN A 287 -0.78 6.35 10.64
N THR A 288 0.35 7.02 10.64
CA THR A 288 0.47 8.39 11.15
C THR A 288 0.61 9.34 9.96
N LEU A 289 -0.40 10.18 9.74
CA LEU A 289 -0.43 11.17 8.66
C LEU A 289 -0.71 12.55 9.23
N TYR A 290 0.10 13.54 8.85
CA TYR A 290 -0.03 14.94 9.31
C TYR A 290 -0.13 15.10 10.84
N GLY A 291 0.56 14.23 11.58
CA GLY A 291 0.55 14.21 13.06
C GLY A 291 -0.67 13.54 13.68
N GLU A 292 -1.62 13.04 12.88
CA GLU A 292 -2.79 12.29 13.35
C GLU A 292 -2.58 10.78 13.14
N THR A 293 -3.05 9.96 14.10
CA THR A 293 -3.06 8.50 13.95
C THR A 293 -4.40 8.07 13.35
N VAL A 294 -4.34 7.53 12.14
CA VAL A 294 -5.47 6.98 11.40
C VAL A 294 -5.52 5.48 11.68
N LEU A 295 -6.59 5.01 12.32
CA LEU A 295 -6.79 3.60 12.66
C LEU A 295 -7.64 2.90 11.60
N PHE A 296 -7.19 1.75 11.11
CA PHE A 296 -7.97 0.93 10.20
C PHE A 296 -8.65 -0.18 10.98
N GLN A 297 -9.94 0.00 11.24
CA GLN A 297 -10.71 -0.91 12.10
C GLN A 297 -11.43 -2.00 11.30
N ILE A 298 -11.44 -1.91 9.98
CA ILE A 298 -12.06 -2.91 9.11
C ILE A 298 -10.98 -3.37 8.13
N VAL A 299 -10.75 -4.67 8.08
CA VAL A 299 -9.83 -5.32 7.16
C VAL A 299 -10.61 -6.31 6.31
N ILE A 300 -10.61 -6.10 5.00
CA ILE A 300 -11.21 -7.03 4.03
C ILE A 300 -10.06 -7.73 3.32
N LYS A 301 -9.98 -9.05 3.44
CA LYS A 301 -8.94 -9.86 2.79
C LYS A 301 -9.50 -10.49 1.52
N ASP A 302 -8.67 -10.51 0.49
CA ASP A 302 -8.94 -11.13 -0.81
C ASP A 302 -8.18 -12.44 -0.95
N ILE A 303 -8.64 -13.33 -1.83
CA ILE A 303 -7.93 -14.57 -2.17
C ILE A 303 -6.55 -14.32 -2.81
N SER A 304 -6.31 -13.13 -3.37
CA SER A 304 -5.13 -12.78 -4.17
C SER A 304 -4.00 -12.13 -3.35
N ASP A 305 -3.87 -12.45 -2.06
CA ASP A 305 -2.92 -11.83 -1.12
C ASP A 305 -3.02 -10.28 -1.06
N ARG A 306 -4.25 -9.78 -1.18
CA ARG A 306 -4.60 -8.36 -1.09
C ARG A 306 -5.46 -8.08 0.13
N GLU A 307 -5.25 -6.92 0.73
CA GLU A 307 -6.12 -6.44 1.82
C GLU A 307 -6.58 -5.01 1.58
N LEU A 308 -7.86 -4.74 1.84
CA LEU A 308 -8.44 -3.41 1.89
C LEU A 308 -8.69 -3.01 3.34
N TRP A 309 -8.11 -1.89 3.74
CA TRP A 309 -8.15 -1.39 5.10
C TRP A 309 -8.96 -0.11 5.19
N LEU A 310 -10.11 -0.14 5.85
CA LEU A 310 -11.01 1.00 5.93
C LEU A 310 -10.86 1.72 7.27
N ASN A 311 -10.69 3.05 7.20
CA ASN A 311 -10.85 3.91 8.36
C ASN A 311 -12.36 4.08 8.64
N TYR A 312 -12.92 3.14 9.40
CA TYR A 312 -14.30 3.19 9.88
C TYR A 312 -14.30 3.25 11.41
N PRO A 313 -14.83 4.31 12.04
CA PRO A 313 -14.80 4.47 13.49
C PRO A 313 -15.89 3.63 14.16
N PHE A 314 -15.80 2.31 14.04
CA PHE A 314 -16.83 1.35 14.44
C PHE A 314 -17.26 1.55 15.91
N ASP A 315 -16.29 1.78 16.79
CA ASP A 315 -16.52 1.95 18.23
C ASP A 315 -17.24 3.28 18.58
N LYS A 316 -17.28 4.24 17.64
CA LYS A 316 -17.86 5.57 17.83
C LYS A 316 -19.21 5.75 17.14
N ILE A 317 -19.57 4.88 16.22
CA ILE A 317 -20.86 4.90 15.51
C ILE A 317 -21.78 3.87 16.17
N SER A 318 -22.93 4.29 16.70
CA SER A 318 -23.89 3.35 17.29
C SER A 318 -24.41 2.36 16.24
N GLN A 319 -24.55 1.07 16.57
CA GLN A 319 -25.04 0.02 15.63
C GLN A 319 -26.28 0.42 14.81
N LYS A 320 -27.26 1.10 15.43
CA LYS A 320 -28.47 1.62 14.76
C LYS A 320 -28.22 2.66 13.67
N LYS A 321 -26.98 3.13 13.51
CA LYS A 321 -26.55 4.13 12.53
C LYS A 321 -25.56 3.55 11.52
N GLN A 322 -25.27 2.24 11.57
CA GLN A 322 -24.29 1.57 10.73
C GLN A 322 -24.93 0.96 9.46
N HIS A 323 -25.81 1.70 8.79
CA HIS A 323 -26.62 1.15 7.69
C HIS A 323 -25.76 0.90 6.45
N ASN A 324 -24.88 1.85 6.12
CA ASN A 324 -24.02 1.72 4.94
C ASN A 324 -22.99 0.59 5.14
N MET A 325 -22.51 0.39 6.37
CA MET A 325 -21.65 -0.75 6.71
C MET A 325 -22.40 -2.08 6.59
N GLN A 326 -23.66 -2.17 7.02
CA GLN A 326 -24.46 -3.39 6.82
C GLN A 326 -24.69 -3.69 5.35
N GLU A 327 -24.93 -2.67 4.52
CA GLU A 327 -25.02 -2.82 3.07
C GLU A 327 -23.70 -3.31 2.46
N LEU A 328 -22.56 -2.75 2.90
CA LEU A 328 -21.24 -3.22 2.48
C LEU A 328 -21.06 -4.70 2.80
N LEU A 329 -21.30 -5.11 4.04
CA LEU A 329 -21.18 -6.51 4.45
C LEU A 329 -22.11 -7.43 3.67
N SER A 330 -23.35 -6.99 3.42
CA SER A 330 -24.30 -7.73 2.61
C SER A 330 -23.81 -7.91 1.17
N ALA A 331 -23.20 -6.87 0.58
CA ALA A 331 -22.59 -6.94 -0.75
C ALA A 331 -21.36 -7.86 -0.78
N LEU A 332 -20.62 -7.95 0.32
CA LEU A 332 -19.51 -8.88 0.52
C LEU A 332 -19.97 -10.29 0.91
N GLY A 333 -21.26 -10.63 0.87
CA GLY A 333 -21.76 -11.96 1.24
C GLY A 333 -21.80 -12.25 2.75
N VAL A 334 -21.37 -11.32 3.59
CA VAL A 334 -21.36 -11.45 5.05
C VAL A 334 -22.78 -11.25 5.59
N ARG A 335 -23.37 -12.32 6.12
CA ARG A 335 -24.66 -12.26 6.83
C ARG A 335 -24.43 -12.01 8.33
N ILE A 336 -24.72 -10.80 8.78
CA ILE A 336 -24.84 -10.51 10.21
C ILE A 336 -26.20 -11.05 10.68
N GLU A 337 -26.22 -12.17 11.38
CA GLU A 337 -27.43 -12.58 12.11
C GLU A 337 -27.72 -11.57 13.23
N GLU A 338 -28.93 -10.99 13.23
CA GLU A 338 -29.42 -10.16 14.33
C GLU A 338 -29.55 -11.04 15.57
N GLN A 339 -28.72 -10.80 16.60
CA GLN A 339 -28.85 -11.48 17.88
C GLN A 339 -30.21 -11.15 18.52
N SER A 340 -30.93 -12.20 18.95
CA SER A 340 -32.22 -12.05 19.62
C SER A 340 -32.04 -11.34 20.97
N ILE A 341 -33.13 -10.76 21.50
CA ILE A 341 -33.14 -10.10 22.82
C ILE A 341 -32.67 -11.07 23.93
N THR A 342 -32.97 -12.35 23.76
CA THR A 342 -32.55 -13.46 24.62
C THR A 342 -31.04 -13.65 24.63
N ASP A 343 -30.36 -13.54 23.49
CA ASP A 343 -28.91 -13.71 23.39
C ASP A 343 -28.17 -12.55 24.07
N LYS A 344 -28.67 -11.32 23.90
CA LYS A 344 -28.15 -10.13 24.61
C LYS A 344 -28.27 -10.24 26.13
N PHE A 345 -29.34 -10.87 26.62
CA PHE A 345 -29.56 -11.07 28.05
C PHE A 345 -28.65 -12.17 28.62
N LEU A 346 -28.39 -13.23 27.85
CA LEU A 346 -27.45 -14.30 28.22
C LEU A 346 -25.98 -13.83 28.19
N ASP A 347 -25.59 -13.02 27.22
CA ASP A 347 -24.27 -12.38 27.16
C ASP A 347 -24.05 -11.39 28.31
N TRP A 348 -25.10 -10.67 28.73
CA TRP A 348 -25.06 -9.79 29.89
C TRP A 348 -24.89 -10.55 31.22
N LEU A 349 -25.47 -11.74 31.34
CA LEU A 349 -25.29 -12.62 32.50
C LEU A 349 -23.90 -13.28 32.53
N ASN A 350 -23.31 -13.53 31.36
CA ASN A 350 -21.99 -14.16 31.20
C ASN A 350 -20.86 -13.12 31.14
N ILE A 351 -20.76 -12.22 32.13
CA ILE A 351 -19.64 -11.26 32.22
C ILE A 351 -18.30 -12.01 32.35
N ARG A 352 -17.68 -12.28 31.20
CA ARG A 352 -16.24 -12.38 31.00
C ARG A 352 -15.77 -11.09 30.33
N PRO A 353 -14.59 -10.57 30.69
CA PRO A 353 -14.10 -9.32 30.13
C PRO A 353 -13.58 -9.52 28.71
N ARG A 354 -14.28 -8.92 27.72
CA ARG A 354 -13.79 -8.53 26.38
C ARG A 354 -13.35 -9.65 25.41
N ASN A 355 -13.39 -9.25 24.13
CA ASN A 355 -12.79 -9.87 22.93
C ASN A 355 -13.60 -10.93 22.18
N ILE A 356 -14.65 -10.50 21.48
CA ILE A 356 -15.03 -11.04 20.16
C ILE A 356 -15.58 -9.87 19.32
N TYR A 357 -14.81 -9.36 18.35
CA TYR A 357 -15.35 -8.56 17.24
C TYR A 357 -15.15 -9.39 15.97
N ARG A 358 -16.22 -9.63 15.21
CA ARG A 358 -16.40 -10.81 14.36
C ARG A 358 -15.31 -10.96 13.27
N HIS A 359 -14.88 -12.20 13.03
CA HIS A 359 -14.30 -12.64 11.76
C HIS A 359 -15.43 -13.31 10.97
N TYR A 360 -15.62 -12.90 9.73
CA TYR A 360 -16.56 -13.55 8.83
C TYR A 360 -15.79 -14.14 7.67
N GLU A 361 -15.97 -15.44 7.43
CA GLU A 361 -15.66 -16.04 6.14
C GLU A 361 -16.73 -15.60 5.14
N VAL A 362 -16.28 -15.23 3.93
CA VAL A 362 -17.14 -14.77 2.84
C VAL A 362 -17.55 -15.93 1.94
#